data_AF-A0A5D2YNB9-F1
#
_entry.id   AF-A0A5D2YNB9-F1
#
_cell.length_a   1.000
_cell.length_b   1.000
_cell.length_c   1.000
_cell.angle_alpha   90.00
_cell.angle_beta   90.00
_cell.angle_gamma   90.00
#
_symmetry.space_group_name_H-M   'P 1'
#
loop_
_entity.id
_entity.type
_entity.pdbx_description
1 polymer ?
#
loop_
_entity_poly.entity_id
_entity_poly.type
_entity_poly.pdbx_seq_one_letter_code
_entity_poly.pdbx_strand_id
1 'polypeptide(L)' 'KAFPKDDPTKPCRLTAFLGYKARMTHIVREVEKPGSTIVARGGVETLRPALQRLYMTEASAYRDALKSFIEGYQEGIQ' A
#
# COMPACT_ATOMS: atom_id res chain seq x y z
N LYS A 1 -12.74 1.29 29.82
CA LYS A 1 -13.52 0.12 29.38
C LYS A 1 -14.99 0.38 29.69
N ALA A 2 -15.72 1.01 28.80
CA ALA A 2 -17.15 1.24 28.95
C ALA A 2 -17.75 1.38 27.56
N PHE A 3 -19.00 0.94 27.40
CA PHE A 3 -19.75 1.20 26.18
C PHE A 3 -20.01 2.71 26.00
N PRO A 4 -20.26 3.17 24.76
CA PRO A 4 -20.69 4.54 24.51
C PRO A 4 -21.93 4.88 25.34
N LYS A 5 -22.05 6.13 25.80
CA LYS A 5 -23.29 6.61 26.43
C LYS A 5 -24.40 6.65 25.37
N ASP A 6 -25.62 6.35 25.81
CA ASP A 6 -26.78 6.31 24.93
C ASP A 6 -27.29 7.72 24.61
N ASP A 7 -27.71 7.94 23.37
CA ASP A 7 -28.29 9.19 22.89
C ASP A 7 -29.69 8.88 22.33
N PRO A 8 -30.78 9.27 23.00
CA PRO A 8 -32.14 8.86 22.64
C PRO A 8 -32.61 9.42 21.29
N THR A 9 -31.92 10.42 20.74
CA THR A 9 -32.18 10.99 19.40
C THR A 9 -31.70 10.07 18.28
N LYS A 10 -30.75 9.17 18.55
CA LYS A 10 -30.17 8.28 17.54
C LYS A 10 -30.98 6.98 17.49
N PRO A 11 -31.16 6.36 16.31
CA PRO A 11 -31.81 5.06 16.22
C PRO A 11 -30.97 3.97 16.89
N CYS A 12 -31.64 2.93 17.40
CA CYS A 12 -31.01 1.77 18.03
C CYS A 12 -29.94 1.16 17.10
N ARG A 13 -28.71 0.94 17.61
CA ARG A 13 -27.57 0.38 16.86
C ARG A 13 -26.64 -0.44 17.75
N LEU A 14 -25.98 -1.44 17.16
CA LEU A 14 -24.98 -2.24 17.86
C LEU A 14 -23.67 -1.45 18.05
N THR A 15 -23.07 -1.58 19.23
CA THR A 15 -21.84 -0.84 19.61
C THR A 15 -20.60 -1.73 19.71
N ALA A 16 -20.72 -3.03 19.47
CA ALA A 16 -19.62 -3.99 19.54
C ALA A 16 -19.79 -5.14 18.55
N PHE A 17 -18.66 -5.69 18.10
CA PHE A 17 -18.56 -6.85 17.22
C PHE A 17 -17.40 -7.74 17.67
N LEU A 18 -17.53 -9.05 17.48
CA LEU A 18 -16.44 -10.02 17.71
C LEU A 18 -15.57 -10.10 16.45
N GLY A 19 -14.25 -10.00 16.59
CA GLY A 19 -13.31 -10.11 15.47
C GLY A 19 -12.12 -11.00 15.83
N TYR A 20 -11.70 -11.85 14.88
CA TYR A 20 -10.51 -12.70 14.99
C TYR A 20 -9.39 -12.16 14.10
N LYS A 21 -8.16 -12.08 14.62
CA LYS A 21 -7.01 -11.56 13.88
C LYS A 21 -6.51 -12.61 12.86
N ALA A 22 -6.68 -12.34 11.57
CA ALA A 22 -6.23 -13.25 10.51
C ALA A 22 -4.73 -13.08 10.15
N ARG A 23 -4.31 -11.88 9.74
CA ARG A 23 -2.91 -11.58 9.36
C ARG A 23 -2.61 -10.09 9.55
N MET A 24 -1.34 -9.71 9.46
CA MET A 24 -0.89 -8.31 9.47
C MET A 24 -0.08 -8.04 8.19
N THR A 25 -0.46 -7.00 7.44
CA THR A 25 0.17 -6.56 6.19
C THR A 25 0.38 -5.05 6.22
N HIS A 26 1.31 -4.53 5.41
CA HIS A 26 1.48 -3.09 5.22
C HIS A 26 0.55 -2.60 4.09
N ILE A 27 -0.03 -1.42 4.25
CA ILE A 27 -0.91 -0.79 3.24
C ILE A 27 -0.44 0.64 3.05
N VAL A 28 -0.27 1.05 1.79
CA VAL A 28 0.01 2.45 1.44
C VAL A 28 -1.32 3.20 1.33
N ARG A 29 -1.45 4.33 2.04
CA ARG A 29 -2.62 5.22 1.97
C ARG A 29 -2.16 6.66 1.79
N GLU A 30 -2.96 7.43 1.08
CA GLU A 30 -2.81 8.89 1.02
C GLU A 30 -3.28 9.51 2.35
N VAL A 31 -2.58 10.55 2.80
CA VAL A 31 -2.86 11.22 4.07
C VAL A 31 -3.36 12.62 3.79
N GLU A 32 -4.67 12.82 3.89
CA GLU A 32 -5.29 14.15 3.84
C GLU A 32 -5.38 14.73 5.26
N LYS A 33 -4.25 15.18 5.79
CA LYS A 33 -4.20 15.90 7.08
C LYS A 33 -3.52 17.25 6.90
N PRO A 34 -4.28 18.36 6.78
CA PRO A 34 -3.71 19.69 6.65
C PRO A 34 -2.87 20.01 7.89
N GLY A 35 -1.63 20.45 7.69
CA GLY A 35 -0.67 20.75 8.75
C GLY A 35 0.24 19.59 9.18
N SER A 36 0.09 18.40 8.58
CA SER A 36 1.06 17.32 8.80
C SER A 36 2.37 17.59 8.03
N THR A 37 3.51 17.30 8.66
CA THR A 37 4.85 17.48 8.07
C THR A 37 5.05 16.65 6.79
N ILE A 38 4.30 15.56 6.64
CA ILE A 38 4.30 14.66 5.48
C ILE A 38 3.64 15.34 4.27
N VAL A 39 2.52 16.04 4.47
CA VAL A 39 1.84 16.82 3.42
C VAL A 39 2.64 18.09 3.11
N ALA A 40 3.18 18.77 4.14
CA ALA A 40 3.95 20.01 3.99
C ALA A 40 5.30 19.82 3.28
N ARG A 41 5.89 18.62 3.29
CA ARG A 41 7.14 18.30 2.56
C ARG A 41 6.93 17.94 1.08
N GLY A 42 5.71 18.13 0.54
CA GLY A 42 5.46 18.10 -0.89
C GLY A 42 4.69 16.90 -1.41
N GLY A 43 3.90 16.22 -0.55
CA GLY A 43 2.86 15.27 -0.97
C GLY A 43 3.22 14.23 -2.05
N VAL A 44 2.20 13.65 -2.68
CA VAL A 44 2.32 12.66 -3.78
C VAL A 44 3.06 13.23 -5.01
N GLU A 45 3.15 14.55 -5.12
CA GLU A 45 3.67 15.29 -6.26
C GLU A 45 5.20 15.25 -6.35
N THR A 46 5.87 15.37 -5.21
CA THR A 46 7.33 15.22 -5.11
C THR A 46 7.78 13.75 -5.22
N LEU A 47 6.91 12.81 -4.82
CA LEU A 47 7.21 11.38 -4.84
C LEU A 47 6.96 10.73 -6.20
N ARG A 48 6.11 11.30 -7.05
CA ARG A 48 5.81 10.80 -8.41
C ARG A 48 7.07 10.45 -9.23
N PRO A 49 8.06 11.34 -9.42
CA PRO A 49 9.27 11.02 -10.19
C PRO A 49 10.22 10.05 -9.46
N ALA A 50 10.19 9.96 -8.13
CA ALA A 50 10.97 8.97 -7.38
C ALA A 50 10.35 7.57 -7.48
N LEU A 51 9.03 7.48 -7.35
CA LEU A 51 8.26 6.24 -7.49
C LEU A 51 8.33 5.70 -8.91
N GLN A 52 8.24 6.57 -9.92
CA GLN A 52 8.41 6.18 -11.32
C GLN A 52 9.81 5.61 -11.59
N ARG A 53 10.85 6.20 -10.99
CA ARG A 53 12.23 5.67 -11.08
C ARG A 53 12.35 4.30 -10.40
N LEU A 54 11.85 4.15 -9.18
CA LEU A 54 11.85 2.86 -8.48
C LEU A 54 11.11 1.78 -9.28
N TYR A 55 9.92 2.11 -9.79
CA TYR A 55 9.12 1.21 -10.62
C TYR A 55 9.86 0.78 -11.89
N MET A 56 10.50 1.72 -12.60
CA MET A 56 11.24 1.40 -13.82
C MET A 56 12.50 0.55 -13.54
N THR A 57 13.18 0.78 -12.42
CA THR A 57 14.36 0.01 -11.99
C THR A 57 13.99 -1.41 -11.55
N GLU A 58 12.92 -1.58 -10.76
CA GLU A 58 12.46 -2.91 -10.36
C GLU A 58 11.92 -3.70 -11.56
N ALA A 59 11.19 -3.04 -12.46
CA ALA A 59 10.69 -3.67 -13.68
C ALA A 59 11.80 -4.06 -14.67
N SER A 60 12.91 -3.32 -14.74
CA SER A 60 14.05 -3.72 -15.59
C SER A 60 14.73 -4.97 -15.07
N ALA A 61 14.92 -5.12 -13.75
CA ALA A 61 15.52 -6.32 -13.17
C ALA A 61 14.73 -7.59 -13.53
N TYR A 62 13.38 -7.52 -13.52
CA TYR A 62 12.54 -8.64 -13.94
C TYR A 62 12.63 -8.91 -15.44
N ARG A 63 12.65 -7.86 -16.27
CA ARG A 63 12.82 -8.00 -17.73
C ARG A 63 14.16 -8.63 -18.09
N ASP A 64 15.24 -8.20 -17.44
CA ASP A 64 16.58 -8.70 -17.71
C ASP A 64 16.74 -10.16 -17.26
N ALA A 65 16.16 -10.51 -16.09
CA ALA A 65 16.13 -11.89 -15.62
C ALA A 65 15.33 -12.82 -16.55
N LEU A 66 14.15 -12.37 -17.02
CA LEU A 66 13.34 -13.15 -17.96
C LEU A 66 14.05 -13.32 -19.31
N LYS A 67 14.73 -12.26 -19.78
CA LYS A 67 15.51 -12.32 -21.02
C LYS A 67 16.68 -13.30 -20.91
N SER A 68 17.45 -13.23 -19.82
CA SER A 68 18.53 -14.16 -19.53
C SER A 68 18.05 -15.61 -19.42
N PHE A 69 16.87 -15.83 -18.82
CA PHE A 69 16.26 -17.15 -18.77
C PHE A 69 15.92 -17.68 -20.17
N ILE A 70 15.29 -16.87 -21.02
CA ILE A 70 14.93 -17.27 -22.39
C ILE A 70 16.19 -17.56 -23.24
N GLU A 71 17.21 -16.71 -23.14
CA GLU A 71 18.49 -16.90 -23.84
C GLU A 71 19.18 -18.20 -23.39
N GLY A 72 19.26 -18.46 -22.08
CA GLY A 72 19.82 -19.71 -21.56
C GLY A 72 19.05 -20.96 -21.99
N TYR A 73 17.73 -20.86 -22.15
CA TYR A 73 16.93 -21.96 -22.72
C TYR A 73 17.23 -22.19 -24.21
N GLN A 74 17.44 -21.12 -24.99
CA GLN A 74 17.77 -21.25 -26.41
C GLN A 74 19.16 -21.83 -26.64
N GLU A 75 20.14 -21.44 -25.81
CA GLU A 75 21.51 -21.99 -25.84
C GLU A 75 21.56 -23.48 -25.47
N GLY A 76 20.71 -23.94 -24.55
CA GLY A 76 20.63 -25.36 -24.15
C GLY A 76 19.86 -26.26 -25.13
N ILE A 77 19.20 -25.69 -26.14
CA ILE A 77 18.46 -26.42 -27.18
C ILE A 77 19.36 -26.69 -28.41
N GLN A 78 20.61 -26.18 -28.43
CA GLN A 78 21.56 -26.32 -29.53
C GLN A 78 22.58 -27.46 -29.32
#